data_AF-K4AGI9-F1
#
_entry.id   AF-K4AGI9-F1
#
_cell.length_a   1.000
_cell.length_b   1.000
_cell.length_c   1.000
_cell.angle_alpha   90.00
_cell.angle_beta   90.00
_cell.angle_gamma   90.00
#
_symmetry.space_group_name_H-M   'P 1'
#
loop_
_entity.id
_entity.type
_entity.pdbx_description
1 polymer ?
#
loop_
_entity_poly.entity_id
_entity_poly.type
_entity_poly.pdbx_seq_one_letter_code
_entity_poly.pdbx_strand_id
1 'polypeptide(L)'
;MKLWGKLWFAVALQKGGSSVRPVFGQCDYSRQVWLQVGQATDNQFPSLNSASTLIDWWLSIRRAMINAKARGLDSTIMLVCWRLWKERNGRAFATDIARTPQQLLPLIADEASLWVQSGARNLEAFGWKPPDR
;
A
#
# COMPACT_ATOMS: atom_id res chain seq x y z
N MET A 1 13.42 -13.07 -8.98
CA MET A 1 13.10 -13.11 -7.52
C MET A 1 11.91 -12.20 -7.23
N LYS A 2 11.14 -12.45 -6.16
CA LYS A 2 10.06 -11.62 -5.57
C LYS A 2 8.59 -12.02 -5.79
N LEU A 3 8.30 -13.28 -6.16
CA LEU A 3 6.98 -13.87 -5.89
C LEU A 3 6.85 -14.34 -4.43
N TRP A 4 7.95 -14.83 -3.84
CA TRP A 4 8.00 -15.33 -2.46
C TRP A 4 7.73 -14.26 -1.39
N GLY A 5 8.23 -13.03 -1.57
CA GLY A 5 7.98 -11.94 -0.62
C GLY A 5 6.51 -11.48 -0.56
N LYS A 6 5.82 -11.48 -1.70
CA LYS A 6 4.40 -11.08 -1.79
C LYS A 6 3.46 -12.15 -1.23
N LEU A 7 3.79 -13.44 -1.44
CA LEU A 7 3.05 -14.58 -0.89
C LEU A 7 3.25 -14.74 0.62
N TRP A 8 4.48 -14.58 1.13
CA TRP A 8 4.72 -14.56 2.58
C TRP A 8 3.99 -13.40 3.26
N PHE A 9 3.90 -12.23 2.59
CA PHE A 9 3.16 -11.08 3.11
C PHE A 9 1.65 -11.33 3.23
N ALA A 10 1.04 -12.02 2.26
CA ALA A 10 -0.35 -12.46 2.36
C ALA A 10 -0.57 -13.40 3.57
N VAL A 11 0.39 -14.29 3.85
CA VAL A 11 0.37 -15.17 5.03
C VAL A 11 0.59 -14.39 6.35
N ALA A 12 1.47 -13.38 6.35
CA ALA A 12 1.74 -12.54 7.53
C ALA A 12 0.56 -11.62 7.88
N LEU A 13 -0.22 -11.16 6.90
CA LEU A 13 -1.48 -10.44 7.10
C LEU A 13 -2.54 -11.32 7.80
N GLN A 14 -2.52 -12.62 7.54
CA GLN A 14 -3.48 -13.58 8.07
C GLN A 14 -3.11 -14.07 9.49
N LYS A 15 -1.82 -13.99 9.86
CA LYS A 15 -1.33 -14.30 11.22
C LYS A 15 -1.06 -13.02 12.01
N GLY A 16 -2.14 -12.32 12.38
CA GLY A 16 -2.10 -11.08 13.14
C GLY A 16 -1.49 -11.25 14.55
N GLY A 17 -0.19 -11.01 14.68
CA GLY A 17 0.45 -10.74 15.97
C GLY A 17 0.35 -9.25 16.34
N SER A 18 0.40 -8.94 17.64
CA SER A 18 0.28 -7.57 18.21
C SER A 18 1.27 -6.54 17.64
N SER A 19 2.36 -6.99 16.99
CA SER A 19 3.40 -6.16 16.35
C SER A 19 3.06 -5.72 14.91
N VAL A 20 2.04 -6.30 14.27
CA VAL A 20 1.65 -6.01 12.87
C VAL A 20 0.72 -4.80 12.77
N ARG A 21 -0.05 -4.53 13.83
CA ARG A 21 -1.07 -3.46 13.88
C ARG A 21 -0.51 -2.03 13.74
N PRO A 22 0.61 -1.65 14.39
CA PRO A 22 1.13 -0.28 14.27
C PRO A 22 1.75 0.03 12.90
N VAL A 23 2.19 -1.00 12.17
CA VAL A 23 3.12 -0.87 11.03
C VAL A 23 2.44 -0.37 9.75
N PHE A 24 1.16 -0.66 9.58
CA PHE A 24 0.52 -0.49 8.27
C PHE A 24 -0.53 0.61 8.20
N GLY A 25 -0.84 1.29 9.31
CA GLY A 25 -1.67 2.49 9.21
C GLY A 25 -2.03 3.22 10.51
N GLN A 26 -1.56 2.77 11.67
CA GLN A 26 -1.90 3.42 12.93
C GLN A 26 -0.88 4.50 13.33
N CYS A 27 0.33 4.50 12.76
CA CYS A 27 1.29 5.59 12.96
C CYS A 27 1.06 6.74 11.97
N ASP A 28 1.41 7.97 12.37
CA ASP A 28 1.21 9.17 11.55
C ASP A 28 1.94 9.10 10.21
N TYR A 29 3.08 8.42 10.18
CA TYR A 29 3.82 8.13 8.96
C TYR A 29 2.95 7.38 7.94
N SER A 30 2.37 6.24 8.31
CA SER A 30 1.55 5.44 7.42
C SER A 30 0.27 6.17 7.01
N ARG A 31 -0.36 6.94 7.92
CA ARG A 31 -1.54 7.75 7.58
C ARG A 31 -1.23 8.77 6.49
N GLN A 32 -0.11 9.47 6.59
CA GLN A 32 0.32 10.42 5.57
C GLN A 32 0.59 9.74 4.23
N VAL A 33 1.20 8.55 4.23
CA VAL A 33 1.39 7.76 3.01
C VAL A 33 0.04 7.41 2.37
N TRP A 34 -0.94 6.93 3.14
CA TRP A 34 -2.27 6.61 2.60
C TRP A 34 -2.99 7.83 2.04
N LEU A 35 -2.89 8.98 2.70
CA LEU A 35 -3.45 10.25 2.19
C LEU A 35 -2.83 10.64 0.84
N GLN A 36 -1.50 10.59 0.75
CA GLN A 36 -0.77 10.90 -0.48
C GLN A 36 -1.08 9.92 -1.61
N VAL A 37 -1.23 8.62 -1.31
CA VAL A 37 -1.62 7.60 -2.30
C VAL A 37 -3.05 7.82 -2.80
N GLY A 38 -3.97 8.20 -1.90
CA GLY A 38 -5.32 8.59 -2.29
C GLY A 38 -5.30 9.74 -3.29
N GLN A 39 -4.59 10.83 -2.94
CA GLN A 39 -4.42 11.99 -3.82
C GLN A 39 -3.80 11.61 -5.17
N ALA A 40 -2.73 10.80 -5.17
CA ALA A 40 -2.04 10.39 -6.39
C ALA A 40 -2.88 9.49 -7.32
N THR A 41 -3.95 8.87 -6.81
CA THR A 41 -4.82 7.99 -7.59
C THR A 41 -6.22 8.57 -7.81
N ASP A 42 -6.45 9.85 -7.47
CA ASP A 42 -7.77 10.49 -7.48
C ASP A 42 -8.83 9.73 -6.65
N ASN A 43 -8.42 9.13 -5.53
CA ASN A 43 -9.29 8.43 -4.60
C ASN A 43 -9.22 9.04 -3.20
N GLN A 44 -10.32 8.98 -2.46
CA GLN A 44 -10.34 9.36 -1.04
C GLN A 44 -10.46 8.12 -0.18
N PHE A 45 -9.51 7.93 0.72
CA PHE A 45 -9.58 6.87 1.71
C PHE A 45 -10.01 7.45 3.06
N PRO A 46 -10.96 6.81 3.78
CA PRO A 46 -11.22 7.14 5.16
C PRO A 46 -9.93 6.99 5.97
N SER A 47 -9.75 7.82 6.99
CA SER A 47 -8.59 7.68 7.88
C SER A 47 -8.62 6.32 8.57
N LEU A 48 -7.47 5.63 8.63
CA LEU A 48 -7.36 4.41 9.42
C LEU A 48 -7.45 4.79 10.91
N ASN A 49 -8.62 4.54 11.50
CA ASN A 49 -8.87 4.85 12.90
C ASN A 49 -8.13 3.86 13.81
N SER A 50 -7.86 4.27 15.05
CA SER A 50 -7.10 3.47 16.01
C SER A 50 -7.81 2.18 16.46
N ALA A 51 -9.13 2.10 16.24
CA ALA A 51 -9.99 1.00 16.70
C ALA A 51 -10.17 -0.12 15.66
N SER A 52 -9.86 0.12 14.39
CA SER A 52 -10.04 -0.83 13.29
C SER A 52 -8.72 -1.48 12.89
N THR A 53 -8.78 -2.75 12.46
CA THR A 53 -7.64 -3.38 11.81
C THR A 53 -7.50 -2.88 10.38
N LEU A 54 -6.30 -3.01 9.80
CA LEU A 54 -6.08 -2.75 8.37
C LEU A 54 -7.06 -3.55 7.50
N ILE A 55 -7.39 -4.79 7.89
CA ILE A 55 -8.30 -5.66 7.15
C ILE A 55 -9.72 -5.10 7.22
N ASP A 56 -10.20 -4.68 8.39
CA ASP A 56 -11.55 -4.10 8.53
C ASP A 56 -11.70 -2.83 7.70
N TRP A 57 -10.68 -1.96 7.74
CA TRP A 57 -10.63 -0.75 6.95
C TRP A 57 -10.58 -1.02 5.45
N TRP A 58 -9.72 -1.95 5.02
CA TRP A 58 -9.65 -2.38 3.62
C TRP A 58 -11.01 -2.90 3.15
N LEU A 59 -11.63 -3.82 3.90
CA LEU A 59 -12.95 -4.34 3.57
C LEU A 59 -14.01 -3.23 3.51
N SER A 60 -13.93 -2.22 4.37
CA SER A 60 -14.86 -1.09 4.37
C SER A 60 -14.79 -0.28 3.07
N ILE A 61 -13.59 0.05 2.59
CA ILE A 61 -13.37 0.81 1.35
C ILE A 61 -13.71 -0.07 0.14
N ARG A 62 -13.35 -1.35 0.18
CA ARG A 62 -13.58 -2.29 -0.91
C ARG A 62 -15.07 -2.47 -1.21
N ARG A 63 -15.94 -2.46 -0.20
CA ARG A 63 -17.41 -2.53 -0.37
C ARG A 63 -17.98 -1.33 -1.13
N ALA A 64 -17.31 -0.17 -1.09
CA ALA A 64 -17.73 1.03 -1.82
C ALA A 64 -17.24 1.05 -3.28
N MET A 65 -16.37 0.12 -3.69
CA MET A 65 -15.74 0.10 -5.01
C MET A 65 -16.38 -0.96 -5.92
N ILE A 66 -16.56 -0.63 -7.20
CA ILE A 66 -17.15 -1.54 -8.20
C ILE A 66 -16.05 -2.26 -8.99
N ASN A 67 -16.17 -3.59 -9.10
CA ASN A 67 -15.41 -4.46 -10.03
C ASN A 67 -13.90 -4.15 -10.14
N ALA A 68 -13.46 -3.57 -11.25
CA ALA A 68 -12.06 -3.32 -11.55
C ALA A 68 -11.40 -2.36 -10.55
N LYS A 69 -12.13 -1.35 -10.06
CA LYS A 69 -11.64 -0.45 -9.00
C LYS A 69 -11.39 -1.20 -7.69
N ALA A 70 -12.21 -2.19 -7.35
CA ALA A 70 -11.99 -3.01 -6.15
C ALA A 70 -10.71 -3.85 -6.26
N ARG A 71 -10.46 -4.48 -7.43
CA ARG A 71 -9.21 -5.23 -7.66
C ARG A 71 -7.97 -4.32 -7.71
N GLY A 72 -8.14 -3.12 -8.23
CA GLY A 72 -7.12 -2.08 -8.24
C GLY A 72 -6.78 -1.56 -6.84
N LEU A 73 -7.80 -1.38 -6.00
CA LEU A 73 -7.66 -1.09 -4.57
C LEU A 73 -6.86 -2.19 -3.87
N ASP A 74 -7.26 -3.45 -4.04
CA ASP A 74 -6.59 -4.60 -3.43
C ASP A 74 -5.09 -4.62 -3.79
N SER A 75 -4.79 -4.42 -5.07
CA SER A 75 -3.41 -4.37 -5.57
C SER A 75 -2.62 -3.18 -5.02
N THR A 76 -3.27 -2.02 -4.92
CA THR A 76 -2.67 -0.79 -4.36
C THR A 76 -2.37 -0.95 -2.88
N ILE A 77 -3.31 -1.51 -2.11
CA ILE A 77 -3.12 -1.76 -0.67
C ILE A 77 -1.95 -2.70 -0.45
N MET A 78 -1.86 -3.79 -1.22
CA MET A 78 -0.74 -4.73 -1.14
C MET A 78 0.61 -4.05 -1.46
N LEU A 79 0.64 -3.19 -2.48
CA LEU A 79 1.84 -2.44 -2.85
C LEU A 79 2.30 -1.46 -1.75
N VAL A 80 1.37 -0.67 -1.20
CA VAL A 80 1.68 0.30 -0.14
C VAL A 80 2.14 -0.42 1.13
N CYS A 81 1.45 -1.49 1.53
CA CYS A 81 1.86 -2.29 2.69
C CYS A 81 3.26 -2.89 2.49
N TRP A 82 3.57 -3.38 1.29
CA TRP A 82 4.91 -3.86 0.94
C TRP A 82 5.98 -2.77 1.07
N ARG A 83 5.68 -1.55 0.60
CA ARG A 83 6.59 -0.39 0.70
C ARG A 83 6.81 0.04 2.15
N LEU A 84 5.75 0.13 2.95
CA LEU A 84 5.82 0.43 4.39
C LEU A 84 6.64 -0.63 5.15
N TRP A 85 6.48 -1.91 4.81
CA TRP A 85 7.26 -2.99 5.43
C TRP A 85 8.75 -2.89 5.09
N LYS A 86 9.09 -2.64 3.82
CA LYS A 86 10.48 -2.41 3.39
C LYS A 86 11.10 -1.23 4.14
N GLU A 87 10.38 -0.12 4.24
CA GLU A 87 10.82 1.08 4.95
C GLU A 87 11.08 0.80 6.44
N ARG A 88 10.15 0.13 7.13
CA ARG A 88 10.33 -0.25 8.54
C ARG A 88 11.54 -1.15 8.74
N ASN A 89 11.70 -2.16 7.88
CA ASN A 89 12.80 -3.09 8.01
C ASN A 89 14.15 -2.41 7.73
N GLY A 90 14.23 -1.55 6.71
CA GLY A 90 15.44 -0.78 6.42
C GLY A 90 15.91 0.07 7.61
N ARG A 91 14.95 0.67 8.33
CA ARG A 91 15.23 1.41 9.59
C ARG A 91 15.67 0.50 10.73
N ALA A 92 14.97 -0.63 10.92
CA ALA A 92 15.26 -1.57 12.01
C ALA A 92 16.65 -2.19 11.90
N PHE A 93 17.15 -2.40 10.68
CA PHE A 93 18.47 -2.95 10.41
C PHE A 93 19.52 -1.87 10.10
N ALA A 94 19.19 -0.58 10.25
CA ALA A 94 20.04 0.57 9.93
C ALA A 94 20.69 0.51 8.53
N THR A 95 20.07 -0.21 7.59
CA THR A 95 20.59 -0.41 6.24
C THR A 95 20.24 0.75 5.31
N ASP A 96 19.20 1.52 5.64
CA ASP A 96 18.68 2.61 4.82
C ASP A 96 18.45 3.88 5.66
N ILE A 97 18.65 5.05 5.02
CA ILE A 97 18.21 6.34 5.56
C ILE A 97 16.68 6.37 5.62
N ALA A 98 16.13 6.78 6.76
CA ALA A 98 14.68 6.89 6.96
C ALA A 98 14.06 7.90 5.97
N ARG A 99 13.17 7.42 5.09
CA ARG A 99 12.50 8.24 4.08
C ARG A 99 11.25 8.89 4.66
N THR A 100 10.98 10.15 4.32
CA THR A 100 9.70 10.79 4.63
C THR A 100 8.54 10.17 3.82
N PRO A 101 7.27 10.36 4.23
CA PRO A 101 6.13 9.92 3.42
C PRO A 101 6.20 10.44 1.97
N GLN A 102 6.59 11.71 1.80
CA GLN A 102 6.77 12.38 0.51
C GLN A 102 7.85 11.72 -0.35
N GLN A 103 8.91 11.18 0.27
CA GLN A 103 9.97 10.45 -0.44
C GLN A 103 9.55 9.00 -0.76
N LEU A 104 8.61 8.42 0.00
CA LEU A 104 8.12 7.06 -0.25
C LEU A 104 7.08 7.03 -1.39
N LEU A 105 6.32 8.11 -1.61
CA LEU A 105 5.29 8.17 -2.65
C LEU A 105 5.84 7.93 -4.08
N PRO A 106 6.92 8.60 -4.55
CA PRO A 106 7.49 8.32 -5.87
C PRO A 106 7.90 6.85 -6.02
N LEU A 107 8.47 6.27 -4.96
CA LEU A 107 8.84 4.85 -4.94
C LEU A 107 7.62 3.92 -5.07
N ILE A 108 6.49 4.26 -4.46
CA ILE A 108 5.22 3.54 -4.65
C ILE A 108 4.76 3.70 -6.10
N ALA A 109 4.75 4.91 -6.63
CA ALA A 109 4.30 5.22 -7.99
C ALA A 109 5.14 4.52 -9.07
N ASP A 110 6.47 4.50 -8.92
CA ASP A 110 7.37 3.78 -9.82
C ASP A 110 7.10 2.28 -9.81
N GLU A 111 6.94 1.69 -8.62
CA GLU A 111 6.66 0.26 -8.50
C GLU A 111 5.25 -0.09 -9.03
N ALA A 112 4.26 0.78 -8.83
CA ALA A 112 2.94 0.66 -9.47
C ALA A 112 3.03 0.72 -11.00
N SER A 113 3.81 1.67 -11.53
CA SER A 113 4.02 1.84 -12.98
C SER A 113 4.65 0.60 -13.60
N LEU A 114 5.65 0.01 -12.95
CA LEU A 114 6.24 -1.26 -13.38
C LEU A 114 5.23 -2.40 -13.40
N TRP A 115 4.32 -2.46 -12.42
CA TRP A 115 3.27 -3.49 -12.40
C TRP A 115 2.26 -3.27 -13.52
N VAL A 116 1.87 -2.02 -13.80
CA VAL A 116 0.99 -1.66 -14.93
C VAL A 116 1.63 -2.06 -16.26
N GLN A 117 2.91 -1.71 -16.47
CA GLN A 117 3.67 -2.11 -17.67
C GLN A 117 3.78 -3.63 -17.81
N SER A 118 3.80 -4.35 -16.69
CA SER A 118 3.79 -5.82 -16.64
C SER A 118 2.38 -6.44 -16.80
N GLY A 119 1.36 -5.64 -17.10
CA GLY A 119 -0.01 -6.10 -17.38
C GLY A 119 -0.99 -6.01 -16.22
N ALA A 120 -0.65 -5.35 -15.11
CA ALA A 120 -1.59 -5.12 -13.99
C ALA A 120 -2.62 -4.02 -14.31
N ARG A 121 -3.52 -4.29 -15.27
CA ARG A 121 -4.55 -3.35 -15.76
C ARG A 121 -5.50 -2.82 -14.68
N ASN A 122 -5.69 -3.56 -13.59
CA ASN A 122 -6.52 -3.12 -12.47
C ASN A 122 -5.89 -1.93 -11.72
N LEU A 123 -4.56 -1.80 -11.67
CA LEU A 123 -3.88 -0.64 -11.08
C LEU A 123 -4.03 0.60 -11.97
N GLU A 124 -3.94 0.42 -13.29
CA GLU A 124 -4.21 1.46 -14.29
C GLU A 124 -5.64 1.99 -14.15
N ALA A 125 -6.62 1.09 -14.10
CA ALA A 125 -8.03 1.43 -13.88
C ALA A 125 -8.32 2.05 -12.51
N PHE A 126 -7.42 1.88 -11.53
CA PHE A 126 -7.55 2.46 -10.19
C PHE A 126 -7.09 3.93 -10.13
N GLY A 127 -6.23 4.35 -11.06
CA GLY A 127 -5.68 5.70 -11.11
C GLY A 127 -4.15 5.74 -11.22
N TRP A 128 -3.45 4.61 -11.15
CA TRP A 128 -2.00 4.58 -11.36
C TRP A 128 -1.68 4.71 -12.84
N LYS A 129 -1.18 5.88 -13.24
CA LYS A 129 -0.73 6.12 -14.61
C LYS A 129 0.75 5.76 -14.72
N PRO A 130 1.15 4.96 -15.72
CA PRO A 130 2.56 4.86 -16.08
C PRO A 130 3.05 6.24 -16.54
N PRO A 131 4.33 6.59 -16.30
CA PRO A 131 4.90 7.83 -16.84
C PRO A 131 4.69 7.86 -18.36
N ASP A 132 4.36 9.05 -18.87
CA ASP A 132 3.81 9.34 -20.19
C ASP A 132 4.27 8.37 -21.29
N ARG A 133 3.30 7.82 -22.01
CA ARG A 133 3.51 6.96 -23.17
C ARG A 133 3.46 7.76 -24.46
#